data_AF-A0A9E7KZL4-F1
#
_entry.id   AF-A0A9E7KZL4-F1
#
_cell.length_a   1.000
_cell.length_b   1.000
_cell.length_c   1.000
_cell.angle_alpha   90.00
_cell.angle_beta   90.00
_cell.angle_gamma   90.00
#
_symmetry.space_group_name_H-M   'P 1'
#
loop_
_entity.id
_entity.type
_entity.pdbx_description
1 polymer ?
#
loop_
_entity_poly.entity_id
_entity_poly.type
_entity_poly.pdbx_seq_one_letter_code
_entity_poly.pdbx_strand_id
1 'polypeptide(L)' 'MEAPRLARYWCHLCSRMVNPVMEEDIKCPVCDSGFVEEMNGEGEEVDAAADLEFSRDLSLWAPILLGMLSGSLRRRRLRR' A
#
# COMPACT_ATOMS: atom_id res chain seq x y z
N MET A 1 -13.43 -8.25 28.07
CA MET A 1 -14.33 -7.57 27.12
C MET A 1 -13.49 -7.31 25.90
N GLU A 2 -13.57 -8.17 24.88
CA GLU A 2 -12.87 -7.96 23.61
C GLU A 2 -13.39 -6.65 23.00
N ALA A 3 -12.50 -5.70 22.68
CA ALA A 3 -12.91 -4.52 21.94
C ALA A 3 -13.47 -4.97 20.59
N PRO A 4 -14.60 -4.45 20.10
CA PRO A 4 -15.04 -4.75 18.75
C PRO A 4 -13.90 -4.33 17.82
N ARG A 5 -13.29 -5.31 17.14
CA ARG A 5 -12.36 -5.04 16.05
C ARG A 5 -13.15 -4.24 15.02
N LEU A 6 -12.96 -2.93 15.00
CA LEU A 6 -13.53 -2.07 13.98
C LEU A 6 -12.73 -2.33 12.71
N ALA A 7 -13.11 -3.39 11.98
CA ALA A 7 -12.62 -3.65 10.65
C ALA A 7 -12.80 -2.38 9.82
N ARG A 8 -11.71 -1.86 9.25
CA ARG A 8 -11.75 -0.64 8.43
C ARG A 8 -11.75 -1.08 6.98
N TYR A 9 -12.51 -0.44 6.10
CA TYR A 9 -12.60 -0.89 4.71
C TYR A 9 -11.98 0.13 3.76
N TRP A 10 -11.26 -0.34 2.74
CA TRP A 10 -10.73 0.47 1.65
C TRP A 10 -11.59 0.29 0.40
N CYS A 11 -12.09 1.39 -0.17
CA CYS A 11 -12.73 1.35 -1.47
C CYS A 11 -11.72 1.70 -2.55
N HIS A 12 -11.46 0.81 -3.51
CA HIS A 12 -10.49 1.10 -4.57
C HIS A 12 -10.99 2.14 -5.57
N LEU A 13 -12.29 2.17 -5.87
CA LEU A 13 -12.87 3.17 -6.79
C LEU A 13 -12.80 4.58 -6.23
N CYS A 14 -13.08 4.74 -4.93
CA CYS A 14 -12.97 6.03 -4.25
C CYS A 14 -11.55 6.32 -3.73
N SER A 15 -10.67 5.32 -3.81
CA SER A 15 -9.29 5.30 -3.31
C SER A 15 -9.17 5.91 -1.90
N ARG A 16 -10.04 5.44 -0.97
CA ARG A 16 -10.08 5.94 0.41
C ARG A 16 -10.68 4.93 1.38
N MET A 17 -10.41 5.16 2.66
CA MET A 17 -11.09 4.47 3.76
C MET A 17 -12.56 4.87 3.84
N VAL A 18 -13.44 3.88 4.02
CA VAL A 18 -14.88 4.05 4.19
C VAL A 18 -15.39 3.14 5.31
N ASN A 19 -16.51 3.55 5.91
CA ASN A 19 -17.30 2.66 6.75
C ASN A 19 -18.41 2.05 5.88
N PRO A 20 -18.33 0.77 5.49
CA PRO A 20 -19.26 0.20 4.55
C PRO A 20 -20.65 0.06 5.16
N VAL A 21 -21.65 0.00 4.29
CA VAL A 21 -23.01 -0.37 4.71
C VAL A 21 -23.06 -1.90 4.77
N MET A 22 -23.37 -2.45 5.95
CA MET A 22 -23.51 -3.88 6.18
C MET A 22 -24.97 -4.31 5.89
N GLU A 23 -25.28 -4.51 4.61
CA GLU A 23 -26.55 -5.11 4.16
C GLU A 23 -26.32 -6.59 3.79
N GLU A 24 -27.00 -7.10 2.76
CA GLU A 24 -26.76 -8.44 2.20
C GLU A 24 -25.35 -8.57 1.61
N ASP A 25 -24.82 -7.46 1.08
CA ASP A 25 -23.45 -7.31 0.57
C ASP A 25 -22.75 -6.11 1.22
N ILE A 26 -21.43 -6.21 1.43
CA ILE A 26 -20.60 -5.11 1.92
C ILE A 26 -20.35 -4.13 0.77
N LYS A 27 -20.85 -2.89 0.88
CA LYS A 27 -20.73 -1.86 -0.16
C LYS A 27 -20.13 -0.55 0.34
N CYS A 28 -19.47 0.16 -0.57
CA CYS A 28 -19.00 1.53 -0.33
C CYS A 28 -20.19 2.51 -0.27
N PRO A 29 -20.35 3.32 0.79
CA PRO A 29 -21.46 4.26 0.92
C PRO A 29 -21.35 5.47 -0.03
N VAL A 30 -20.20 5.66 -0.68
CA VAL A 30 -19.94 6.81 -1.56
C VAL A 30 -20.28 6.49 -3.01
N CYS A 31 -19.95 5.28 -3.48
CA CYS A 31 -20.12 4.88 -4.88
C CYS A 31 -21.00 3.64 -5.09
N ASP A 32 -21.55 3.08 -4.02
CA ASP A 32 -22.39 1.87 -4.00
C ASP A 32 -21.73 0.62 -4.62
N SER A 33 -20.41 0.65 -4.80
CA SER A 33 -19.63 -0.46 -5.33
C SER A 33 -19.30 -1.46 -4.22
N GLY A 34 -19.41 -2.76 -4.53
CA GLY A 34 -18.89 -3.85 -3.69
C GLY A 34 -17.38 -4.06 -3.82
N PHE A 35 -16.65 -3.21 -4.55
CA PHE A 35 -15.19 -3.30 -4.70
C PHE A 35 -14.49 -2.63 -3.50
N VAL A 36 -14.71 -3.21 -2.33
CA VAL A 36 -14.17 -2.80 -1.02
C VAL A 36 -13.37 -3.96 -0.41
N GLU A 37 -12.24 -3.64 0.21
CA GLU A 37 -11.35 -4.60 0.86
C GLU A 37 -11.34 -4.34 2.38
N GLU A 38 -11.41 -5.40 3.17
CA GLU A 38 -11.27 -5.32 4.63
C GLU A 38 -9.79 -5.15 5.00
N MET A 39 -9.47 -4.03 5.64
CA MET A 39 -8.18 -3.80 6.27
C MET A 39 -8.27 -4.16 7.75
N ASN A 40 -7.32 -4.97 8.22
CA ASN A 40 -7.24 -5.32 9.61
C ASN A 40 -7.01 -4.04 10.44
N GLY A 41 -7.88 -3.79 11.42
CA GLY A 41 -7.77 -2.63 12.31
C GLY A 41 -6.68 -2.80 13.36
N GLU A 42 -6.09 -3.98 13.46
CA GLU A 42 -4.84 -4.25 14.14
C GLU A 42 -3.76 -3.66 13.25
N GLY A 43 -3.22 -2.51 13.66
CA GLY A 43 -2.29 -1.75 12.87
C GLY A 43 -1.30 -2.65 12.17
N GLU A 44 -1.26 -2.54 10.85
CA GLU A 44 0.03 -2.35 10.22
C GLU A 44 0.62 -1.09 10.88
N GLU A 45 1.18 -1.26 12.09
CA GLU A 45 2.54 -0.84 12.32
C GLU A 45 3.40 -1.48 11.22
N VAL A 46 3.27 -0.97 9.97
CA VAL A 46 4.49 -0.60 9.31
C VAL A 46 5.10 0.36 10.29
N ASP A 47 5.97 -0.18 11.14
CA ASP A 47 6.85 0.55 12.00
C ASP A 47 7.33 1.72 11.15
N ALA A 48 6.82 2.92 11.39
CA ALA A 48 7.42 4.11 10.79
C ALA A 48 8.91 4.17 11.21
N ALA A 49 9.30 3.43 12.25
CA ALA A 49 10.68 3.09 12.59
C ALA A 49 11.36 2.16 11.57
N ALA A 50 10.70 1.12 11.04
CA ALA A 50 11.24 0.24 9.99
C ALA A 50 11.30 0.93 8.62
N ASP A 51 10.37 1.84 8.29
CA ASP A 51 10.46 2.64 7.06
C ASP A 51 11.58 3.71 7.16
N LEU A 52 11.89 4.20 8.37
CA LEU A 52 13.02 5.10 8.63
C LEU A 52 14.37 4.37 8.79
N GLU A 53 14.39 3.14 9.31
CA GLU A 53 15.60 2.28 9.34
C GLU A 53 15.90 1.70 7.96
N PHE A 54 14.90 1.16 7.25
CA PHE A 54 15.05 0.70 5.88
C PHE A 54 15.45 1.83 4.94
N SER A 55 15.03 3.08 5.14
CA SER A 55 15.51 4.22 4.35
C SER A 55 16.95 4.65 4.69
N ARG A 56 17.43 4.44 5.92
CA ARG A 56 18.86 4.61 6.26
C ARG A 56 19.72 3.51 5.63
N ASP A 57 19.22 2.29 5.57
CA ASP A 57 19.93 1.14 5.01
C ASP A 57 19.86 1.13 3.47
N LEU A 58 18.73 1.53 2.89
CA LEU A 58 18.61 1.78 1.45
C LEU A 58 19.45 2.95 1.00
N SER A 59 19.73 3.94 1.85
CA SER A 59 20.66 5.01 1.50
C SER A 59 22.07 4.47 1.22
N LEU A 60 22.50 3.41 1.90
CA LEU A 60 23.79 2.75 1.64
C LEU A 60 23.81 1.99 0.31
N TRP A 61 22.68 1.39 -0.10
CA TRP A 61 22.56 0.66 -1.37
C TRP A 61 22.02 1.51 -2.52
N ALA A 62 21.54 2.72 -2.27
CA ALA A 62 21.01 3.66 -3.26
C ALA A 62 21.99 3.89 -4.43
N PRO A 63 23.30 4.15 -4.22
CA PRO A 63 24.23 4.29 -5.35
C PRO A 63 24.36 3.00 -6.18
N ILE A 64 24.25 1.83 -5.55
CA ILE A 64 24.38 0.52 -6.21
C ILE A 64 23.12 0.23 -7.06
N LEU A 65 21.93 0.37 -6.47
CA LEU A 65 20.65 0.15 -7.14
C LEU A 65 20.43 1.15 -8.29
N LEU A 66 20.81 2.42 -8.10
CA LEU A 66 20.75 3.43 -9.16
C LEU A 66 21.72 3.12 -10.31
N GLY A 67 22.90 2.57 -10.01
CA GLY A 67 23.85 2.09 -11.01
C GLY A 67 23.29 0.95 -11.88
N MET A 68 22.53 0.03 -11.27
CA MET A 68 21.89 -1.08 -11.99
C MET A 68 20.74 -0.60 -12.89
N LEU A 69 19.90 0.33 -12.40
CA LEU A 69 18.79 0.92 -13.17
C LEU A 69 19.28 1.80 -14.34
N SER A 70 20.41 2.49 -14.17
CA SER A 70 21.00 3.32 -15.22
C SER A 70 21.82 2.54 -16.25
N GLY A 71 22.35 1.36 -15.88
CA GLY A 71 23.06 0.46 -16.79
C GLY A 71 22.16 -0.27 -17.80
N SER A 72 20.92 -0.58 -17.41
CA SER A 72 19.93 -1.22 -18.28
C SER A 72 19.46 -0.29 -19.41
N LEU A 73 19.36 1.02 -19.16
CA LEU A 73 19.02 2.03 -20.17
C LEU A 73 20.14 2.24 -21.20
N ARG A 74 21.41 2.11 -20.81
CA ARG A 74 22.55 2.30 -21.73
C ARG A 74 22.74 1.13 -22.70
N ARG A 75 22.45 -0.11 -22.30
CA ARG A 75 22.57 -1.28 -23.19
C ARG A 75 21.54 -1.31 -24.33
N ARG A 76 20.42 -0.58 -24.22
CA ARG A 76 19.41 -0.49 -25.29
C ARG A 76 19.83 0.38 -26.48
N ARG A 77 20.85 1.23 -26.35
CA ARG A 77 21.27 2.12 -27.46
C ARG A 77 22.39 1.57 -28.34
N LEU A 78 22.94 0.39 -28.03
CA LEU A 78 24.02 -0.25 -28.81
C LEU A 78 23.55 -1.44 -29.65
N ARG A 79 22.23 -1.57 -29.87
CA ARG A 79 21.64 -2.53 -30.82
C ARG A 79 20.72 -1.82 -31.82
N ARG A 80 21.26 -0.81 -32.50
CA ARG A 80 20.75 -0.35 -33.79
C ARG A 80 21.79 -0.68 -34.84
#